data_AF-A0A971JMR6-F1
#
_entry.id   AF-A0A971JMR6-F1
#
_cell.length_a   1.000
_cell.length_b   1.000
_cell.length_c   1.000
_cell.angle_alpha   90.00
_cell.angle_beta   90.00
_cell.angle_gamma   90.00
#
_symmetry.space_group_name_H-M   'P 1'
#
loop_
_entity.id
_entity.type
_entity.pdbx_description
1 polymer ?
#
loop_
_entity_poly.entity_id
_entity_poly.type
_entity_poly.pdbx_seq_one_letter_code
_entity_poly.pdbx_strand_id
1 'polypeptide(L)'
;DRNYYALALACSTGILNDVPYSYCAHWGMPGAISHLRSALVNVFGASGAPYFSMVQDMEHRDVDVLMLYPLDLVAVNDRFGSWMTQYGYANMVTQEKLLELGRVENGAVVLGGRRFTMLATLFEPFPDTALFDMMRQLAEQGGRVIWSGPPPVINRKGEPALEAWRALTGTEYTPAPEDGLILPGRNIAFTGSLSGVPEMTVLTDLLVDRVYPVSPGMGAETVAQIGKHVVGAHRKLGAGSVTVLGFRPRDDQSKSLGYEARHCFEILNALGTYPATGVFPDVNDNTEYLSRTSDYLCCRFPNGALAIAPHLRELEENWPGGFARKKEEDDKLLEGLTLPDGRIHLEGFKVNGKEVSYDGSHALTFRTNDANELIAFAGCTAQAITINGKTTQFADRPMPLVAWAPVREDRRVPDGAALLLFYHGEGELRLPAPGLQGQIQAFAQGPMPGSRGAALTARVENGLLIINGEAKFANHWIYVVPVAGT
;
A
#
# COMPACT_ATOMS: atom_id res chain seq x y z
N ASP A 1 10.68 -1.83 9.39
CA ASP A 1 9.28 -1.61 8.97
C ASP A 1 8.73 -0.20 9.20
N ARG A 2 9.38 0.61 10.05
CA ARG A 2 8.81 1.83 10.65
C ARG A 2 8.33 2.91 9.66
N ASN A 3 8.79 2.89 8.41
CA ASN A 3 8.27 3.79 7.37
C ASN A 3 7.00 3.25 6.68
N TYR A 4 6.90 1.95 6.43
CA TYR A 4 5.80 1.40 5.62
C TYR A 4 4.51 1.22 6.42
N TYR A 5 4.62 0.80 7.69
CA TYR A 5 3.45 0.68 8.56
C TYR A 5 2.77 2.03 8.80
N ALA A 6 3.54 3.10 9.04
CA ALA A 6 3.00 4.43 9.23
C ALA A 6 2.39 5.01 7.92
N LEU A 7 3.00 4.72 6.77
CA LEU A 7 2.41 5.06 5.46
C LEU A 7 1.10 4.31 5.23
N ALA A 8 1.04 3.02 5.56
CA ALA A 8 -0.16 2.22 5.49
C ALA A 8 -1.27 2.77 6.38
N LEU A 9 -0.95 3.17 7.63
CA LEU A 9 -1.90 3.81 8.54
C LEU A 9 -2.41 5.15 8.00
N ALA A 10 -1.55 5.98 7.41
CA ALA A 10 -1.98 7.23 6.78
C ALA A 10 -3.00 6.96 5.66
N CYS A 11 -2.72 6.04 4.74
CA CYS A 11 -3.70 5.65 3.71
C CYS A 11 -4.98 5.06 4.30
N SER A 12 -4.87 4.25 5.35
CA SER A 12 -6.02 3.61 6.00
C SER A 12 -6.98 4.61 6.63
N THR A 13 -6.44 5.62 7.33
CA THR A 13 -7.24 6.71 7.89
C THR A 13 -7.78 7.61 6.79
N GLY A 14 -6.98 7.88 5.76
CA GLY A 14 -7.36 8.77 4.69
C GLY A 14 -8.55 8.30 3.87
N ILE A 15 -8.73 6.98 3.65
CA ILE A 15 -9.94 6.47 2.97
C ILE A 15 -11.23 6.57 3.81
N LEU A 16 -11.12 6.87 5.11
CA LEU A 16 -12.25 7.01 6.04
C LEU A 16 -12.58 8.47 6.37
N ASN A 17 -11.68 9.40 6.05
CA ASN A 17 -11.89 10.82 6.34
C ASN A 17 -12.94 11.42 5.39
N ASP A 18 -13.76 12.35 5.91
CA ASP A 18 -14.74 13.10 5.11
C ASP A 18 -14.10 13.80 3.90
N VAL A 19 -12.90 14.35 4.13
CA VAL A 19 -11.99 14.75 3.06
C VAL A 19 -10.97 13.63 2.94
N PRO A 20 -10.94 12.86 1.83
CA PRO A 20 -10.16 11.63 1.70
C PRO A 20 -8.67 11.93 1.54
N TYR A 21 -8.08 12.48 2.59
CA TYR A 21 -6.73 13.00 2.66
C TYR A 21 -6.14 12.68 4.02
N SER A 22 -4.92 12.16 4.01
CA SER A 22 -4.12 11.90 5.19
C SER A 22 -2.65 11.93 4.81
N TYR A 23 -1.79 12.20 5.79
CA TYR A 23 -0.36 12.33 5.57
C TYR A 23 0.42 11.56 6.62
N CYS A 24 1.56 11.01 6.20
CA CYS A 24 2.48 10.34 7.10
C CYS A 24 3.67 11.25 7.38
N ALA A 25 3.54 12.08 8.42
CA ALA A 25 4.62 12.96 8.85
C ALA A 25 5.85 12.15 9.29
N HIS A 26 7.04 12.70 9.02
CA HIS A 26 8.28 12.23 9.61
C HIS A 26 9.11 13.45 9.99
N TRP A 27 9.87 13.32 11.08
CA TRP A 27 10.65 14.41 11.64
C TRP A 27 12.02 13.87 12.02
N GLY A 28 13.04 14.73 11.95
CA GLY A 28 14.37 14.38 12.43
C GLY A 28 15.02 13.23 11.66
N MET A 29 14.87 13.19 10.34
CA MET A 29 15.59 12.28 9.44
C MET A 29 16.64 13.09 8.65
N PRO A 30 17.86 12.56 8.40
CA PRO A 30 18.82 13.23 7.52
C PRO A 30 18.21 13.59 6.17
N GLY A 31 18.61 14.73 5.59
CA GLY A 31 18.01 15.25 4.36
C GLY A 31 18.03 14.25 3.19
N ALA A 32 19.14 13.53 2.98
CA ALA A 32 19.26 12.53 1.92
C ALA A 32 18.27 11.36 2.10
N ILE A 33 18.09 10.89 3.34
CA ILE A 33 17.15 9.80 3.66
C ILE A 33 15.71 10.31 3.56
N SER A 34 15.45 11.54 4.01
CA SER A 34 14.16 12.23 3.90
C SER A 34 13.71 12.30 2.45
N HIS A 35 14.62 12.64 1.53
CA HIS A 35 14.35 12.68 0.10
C HIS A 35 13.98 11.30 -0.46
N LEU A 36 14.74 10.25 -0.13
CA LEU A 36 14.43 8.88 -0.54
C LEU A 36 13.08 8.40 0.04
N ARG A 37 12.81 8.71 1.32
CA ARG A 37 11.57 8.33 2.00
C ARG A 37 10.37 9.06 1.41
N SER A 38 10.55 10.30 0.94
CA SER A 38 9.52 11.06 0.24
C SER A 38 9.08 10.38 -1.06
N ALA A 39 9.97 9.62 -1.71
CA ALA A 39 9.58 8.82 -2.87
C ALA A 39 8.55 7.73 -2.50
N LEU A 40 8.73 7.06 -1.35
CA LEU A 40 7.75 6.11 -0.83
C LEU A 40 6.43 6.80 -0.48
N VAL A 41 6.46 8.01 0.10
CA VAL A 41 5.25 8.81 0.37
C VAL A 41 4.47 9.10 -0.90
N ASN A 42 5.18 9.51 -1.96
CA ASN A 42 4.60 9.78 -3.27
C ASN A 42 3.94 8.53 -3.84
N VAL A 43 4.59 7.37 -3.74
CA VAL A 43 4.07 6.11 -4.29
C VAL A 43 2.95 5.49 -3.47
N PHE A 44 2.90 5.71 -2.14
CA PHE A 44 1.76 5.30 -1.31
C PHE A 44 0.51 6.16 -1.53
N GLY A 45 0.67 7.39 -2.02
CA GLY A 45 -0.38 8.41 -2.01
C GLY A 45 -0.65 8.95 -0.60
N ALA A 46 0.33 8.92 0.31
CA ALA A 46 0.17 9.38 1.69
C ALA A 46 0.43 10.89 1.81
N SER A 47 -0.28 11.70 1.01
CA SER A 47 -0.03 13.14 0.85
C SER A 47 1.38 13.44 0.32
N GLY A 48 1.73 12.78 -0.79
CA GLY A 48 2.97 13.05 -1.51
C GLY A 48 3.01 14.43 -2.16
N ALA A 49 4.13 14.72 -2.83
CA ALA A 49 4.31 15.94 -3.57
C ALA A 49 3.18 16.14 -4.60
N PRO A 50 2.60 17.35 -4.71
CA PRO A 50 1.37 17.58 -5.49
C PRO A 50 1.41 17.10 -6.94
N TYR A 51 2.59 17.11 -7.58
CA TYR A 51 2.78 16.66 -8.96
C TYR A 51 2.71 15.14 -9.15
N PHE A 52 3.00 14.33 -8.12
CA PHE A 52 2.66 12.90 -8.15
C PHE A 52 1.19 12.68 -7.80
N SER A 53 0.70 13.39 -6.78
CA SER A 53 -0.66 13.25 -6.28
C SER A 53 -1.71 13.58 -7.35
N MET A 54 -1.45 14.52 -8.27
CA MET A 54 -2.39 14.80 -9.37
C MET A 54 -2.59 13.62 -10.34
N VAL A 55 -1.58 12.75 -10.51
CA VAL A 55 -1.68 11.55 -11.36
C VAL A 55 -2.55 10.49 -10.67
N GLN A 56 -2.52 10.48 -9.33
CA GLN A 56 -3.27 9.58 -8.44
C GLN A 56 -4.65 10.15 -8.06
N ASP A 57 -5.04 11.32 -8.60
CA ASP A 57 -6.25 12.05 -8.20
C ASP A 57 -6.31 12.41 -6.70
N MET A 58 -5.13 12.48 -6.06
CA MET A 58 -4.91 12.64 -4.61
C MET A 58 -5.53 11.51 -3.77
N GLU A 59 -5.80 10.37 -4.38
CA GLU A 59 -6.32 9.18 -3.71
C GLU A 59 -5.21 8.42 -2.97
N HIS A 60 -5.60 7.59 -2.01
CA HIS A 60 -4.73 6.61 -1.38
C HIS A 60 -4.71 5.30 -2.15
N ARG A 61 -3.58 4.57 -2.12
CA ARG A 61 -3.42 3.27 -2.80
C ARG A 61 -4.52 2.27 -2.44
N ASP A 62 -4.84 1.40 -3.38
CA ASP A 62 -5.66 0.21 -3.17
C ASP A 62 -4.80 -0.98 -2.74
N VAL A 63 -5.37 -1.81 -1.87
CA VAL A 63 -4.77 -3.06 -1.40
C VAL A 63 -5.85 -4.12 -1.18
N ASP A 64 -5.47 -5.40 -1.26
CA ASP A 64 -6.41 -6.52 -1.10
C ASP A 64 -6.71 -6.87 0.38
N VAL A 65 -5.85 -6.42 1.30
CA VAL A 65 -5.85 -6.85 2.70
C VAL A 65 -6.33 -5.74 3.62
N LEU A 66 -7.32 -6.08 4.45
CA LEU A 66 -7.74 -5.30 5.60
C LEU A 66 -7.37 -6.03 6.89
N MET A 67 -6.71 -5.33 7.80
CA MET A 67 -6.32 -5.85 9.11
C MET A 67 -7.05 -5.08 10.21
N LEU A 68 -7.49 -5.78 11.26
CA LEU A 68 -7.99 -5.13 12.46
C LEU A 68 -6.82 -4.54 13.23
N TYR A 69 -6.90 -3.23 13.47
CA TYR A 69 -5.96 -2.52 14.33
C TYR A 69 -6.16 -2.99 15.77
N PRO A 70 -5.14 -3.57 16.43
CA PRO A 70 -5.31 -4.31 17.69
C PRO A 70 -5.39 -3.35 18.89
N LEU A 71 -6.49 -2.60 18.99
CA LEU A 71 -6.75 -1.69 20.12
C LEU A 71 -6.82 -2.44 21.45
N ASP A 72 -7.42 -3.63 21.45
CA ASP A 72 -7.68 -4.43 22.65
C ASP A 72 -6.40 -4.98 23.29
N LEU A 73 -5.27 -4.99 22.56
CA LEU A 73 -3.99 -5.39 23.13
C LEU A 73 -3.59 -4.50 24.32
N VAL A 74 -3.86 -3.20 24.23
CA VAL A 74 -3.61 -2.23 25.32
C VAL A 74 -4.46 -2.56 26.55
N ALA A 75 -5.68 -3.06 26.33
CA ALA A 75 -6.58 -3.45 27.42
C ALA A 75 -6.13 -4.73 28.14
N VAL A 76 -5.45 -5.65 27.43
CA VAL A 76 -4.91 -6.88 28.05
C VAL A 76 -3.53 -6.67 28.65
N ASN A 77 -2.69 -5.82 28.06
CA ASN A 77 -1.35 -5.55 28.55
C ASN A 77 -0.88 -4.14 28.12
N ASP A 78 -0.82 -3.24 29.09
CA ASP A 78 -0.50 -1.81 28.92
C ASP A 78 0.92 -1.53 28.40
N ARG A 79 1.84 -2.50 28.53
CA ARG A 79 3.21 -2.38 27.99
C ARG A 79 3.23 -2.32 26.46
N PHE A 80 2.17 -2.83 25.83
CA PHE A 80 2.05 -2.80 24.38
C PHE A 80 1.18 -1.59 23.97
N GLY A 81 1.68 -0.83 22.99
CA GLY A 81 0.79 -0.05 22.13
C GLY A 81 -0.01 -0.98 21.20
N SER A 82 -0.80 -0.44 20.29
CA SER A 82 -1.58 -1.24 19.32
C SER A 82 -0.74 -1.80 18.16
N TRP A 83 0.48 -2.26 18.43
CA TRP A 83 1.49 -2.58 17.42
C TRP A 83 1.81 -4.08 17.50
N MET A 84 1.18 -4.87 16.62
CA MET A 84 1.41 -6.31 16.49
C MET A 84 2.38 -6.57 15.34
N THR A 85 1.87 -6.87 14.15
CA THR A 85 2.67 -7.13 12.96
C THR A 85 2.73 -5.87 12.11
N GLN A 86 3.94 -5.32 11.92
CA GLN A 86 4.15 -4.09 11.18
C GLN A 86 4.13 -4.38 9.67
N TYR A 87 2.94 -4.63 9.11
CA TYR A 87 2.78 -4.98 7.70
C TYR A 87 2.36 -3.75 6.88
N GLY A 88 3.19 -3.36 5.91
CA GLY A 88 2.96 -2.15 5.09
C GLY A 88 2.01 -2.33 3.89
N TYR A 89 1.63 -3.56 3.58
CA TYR A 89 0.91 -3.94 2.35
C TYR A 89 -0.54 -4.34 2.63
N ALA A 90 -1.13 -3.66 3.61
CA ALA A 90 -2.53 -3.77 4.01
C ALA A 90 -3.05 -2.38 4.41
N ASN A 91 -4.37 -2.28 4.54
CA ASN A 91 -5.00 -1.22 5.30
C ASN A 91 -5.41 -1.73 6.67
N MET A 92 -5.54 -0.80 7.62
CA MET A 92 -5.83 -1.06 9.03
C MET A 92 -7.10 -0.34 9.43
N VAL A 93 -7.98 -1.01 10.16
CA VAL A 93 -9.21 -0.38 10.68
C VAL A 93 -9.52 -0.91 12.08
N THR A 94 -10.11 -0.08 12.94
CA THR A 94 -10.60 -0.58 14.22
C THR A 94 -11.85 -1.43 13.99
N GLN A 95 -12.12 -2.42 14.85
CA GLN A 95 -13.36 -3.19 14.78
C GLN A 95 -14.61 -2.29 14.75
N GLU A 96 -14.62 -1.24 15.59
CA GLU A 96 -15.75 -0.30 15.67
C GLU A 96 -15.99 0.41 14.34
N LYS A 97 -14.95 0.97 13.72
CA LYS A 97 -15.08 1.66 12.42
C LYS A 97 -15.38 0.72 11.28
N LEU A 98 -14.90 -0.51 11.34
CA LEU A 98 -15.27 -1.55 10.38
C LEU A 98 -16.77 -1.85 10.44
N LEU A 99 -17.33 -2.02 11.65
CA LEU A 99 -18.75 -2.34 11.82
C LEU A 99 -19.66 -1.14 11.58
N GLU A 100 -19.18 0.08 11.82
CA GLU A 100 -19.92 1.32 11.54
C GLU A 100 -20.03 1.61 10.04
N LEU A 101 -18.94 1.45 9.29
CA LEU A 101 -18.82 1.97 7.91
C LEU A 101 -18.69 0.86 6.85
N GLY A 102 -18.29 -0.34 7.26
CA GLY A 102 -18.00 -1.45 6.39
C GLY A 102 -19.23 -2.32 6.12
N ARG A 103 -19.21 -2.99 4.98
CA ARG A 103 -20.21 -4.02 4.61
C ARG A 103 -19.58 -5.06 3.70
N VAL A 104 -20.19 -6.25 3.60
CA VAL A 104 -19.69 -7.30 2.72
C VAL A 104 -20.48 -7.34 1.42
N GLU A 105 -19.77 -7.29 0.29
CA GLU A 105 -20.34 -7.41 -1.06
C GLU A 105 -19.43 -8.21 -1.99
N ASN A 106 -19.97 -9.30 -2.54
CA ASN A 106 -19.32 -10.15 -3.54
C ASN A 106 -17.92 -10.60 -3.11
N GLY A 107 -17.83 -11.17 -1.90
CA GLY A 107 -16.59 -11.74 -1.38
C GLY A 107 -15.54 -10.71 -0.94
N ALA A 108 -15.95 -9.46 -0.73
CA ALA A 108 -15.07 -8.41 -0.23
C ALA A 108 -15.75 -7.57 0.85
N VAL A 109 -14.96 -7.07 1.80
CA VAL A 109 -15.35 -5.94 2.65
C VAL A 109 -15.25 -4.68 1.81
N VAL A 110 -16.35 -3.93 1.71
CA VAL A 110 -16.43 -2.61 1.11
C VAL A 110 -16.40 -1.56 2.20
N LEU A 111 -15.37 -0.71 2.19
CA LEU A 111 -15.12 0.31 3.21
C LEU A 111 -14.43 1.52 2.56
N GLY A 112 -14.93 2.73 2.77
CA GLY A 112 -14.35 3.95 2.18
C GLY A 112 -14.31 3.93 0.64
N GLY A 113 -15.27 3.25 0.00
CA GLY A 113 -15.27 3.03 -1.46
C GLY A 113 -14.22 2.03 -1.96
N ARG A 114 -13.47 1.38 -1.06
CA ARG A 114 -12.45 0.37 -1.40
C ARG A 114 -12.98 -1.04 -1.19
N ARG A 115 -12.35 -2.03 -1.83
CA ARG A 115 -12.71 -3.45 -1.75
C ARG A 115 -11.54 -4.26 -1.20
N PHE A 116 -11.76 -5.02 -0.12
CA PHE A 116 -10.77 -5.88 0.52
C PHE A 116 -11.25 -7.33 0.52
N THR A 117 -10.49 -8.24 -0.09
CA THR A 117 -10.88 -9.67 -0.20
C THR A 117 -10.35 -10.54 0.93
N MET A 118 -9.47 -9.98 1.77
CA MET A 118 -8.92 -10.62 2.96
C MET A 118 -9.14 -9.72 4.19
N LEU A 119 -9.77 -10.26 5.24
CA LEU A 119 -9.88 -9.63 6.56
C LEU A 119 -9.07 -10.44 7.58
N ALA A 120 -8.12 -9.81 8.25
CA ALA A 120 -7.31 -10.47 9.28
C ALA A 120 -7.47 -9.78 10.64
N THR A 121 -7.72 -10.54 11.70
CA THR A 121 -7.45 -10.06 13.07
C THR A 121 -5.95 -10.19 13.34
N LEU A 122 -5.37 -9.26 14.09
CA LEU A 122 -3.97 -9.35 14.54
C LEU A 122 -3.88 -9.77 16.01
N PHE A 123 -4.81 -9.27 16.82
CA PHE A 123 -5.01 -9.62 18.23
C PHE A 123 -6.38 -9.09 18.67
N GLU A 124 -7.40 -9.96 18.73
CA GLU A 124 -8.79 -9.55 19.00
C GLU A 124 -9.43 -10.40 20.11
N PRO A 125 -9.03 -10.23 21.39
CA PRO A 125 -9.53 -11.03 22.50
C PRO A 125 -10.98 -10.70 22.89
N PHE A 126 -11.46 -9.50 22.57
CA PHE A 126 -12.80 -9.01 22.91
C PHE A 126 -13.57 -8.56 21.65
N PRO A 127 -13.88 -9.48 20.72
CA PRO A 127 -14.60 -9.11 19.51
C PRO A 127 -16.04 -8.68 19.82
N ASP A 128 -16.62 -7.83 18.99
CA ASP A 128 -18.07 -7.61 18.95
C ASP A 128 -18.72 -8.79 18.22
N THR A 129 -19.89 -9.22 18.68
CA THR A 129 -20.62 -10.34 18.07
C THR A 129 -20.89 -10.10 16.58
N ALA A 130 -21.18 -8.85 16.17
CA ALA A 130 -21.43 -8.50 14.78
C ALA A 130 -20.21 -8.72 13.87
N LEU A 131 -18.99 -8.73 14.42
CA LEU A 131 -17.77 -9.04 13.67
C LEU A 131 -17.80 -10.49 13.14
N PHE A 132 -18.29 -11.44 13.94
CA PHE A 132 -18.37 -12.84 13.52
C PHE A 132 -19.32 -13.03 12.35
N ASP A 133 -20.45 -12.32 12.34
CA ASP A 133 -21.41 -12.38 11.25
C ASP A 133 -20.84 -11.77 9.97
N MET A 134 -20.15 -10.63 10.08
CA MET A 134 -19.44 -10.02 8.94
C MET A 134 -18.36 -10.95 8.37
N MET A 135 -17.53 -11.56 9.23
CA MET A 135 -16.51 -12.52 8.81
C MET A 135 -17.10 -13.76 8.15
N ARG A 136 -18.21 -14.28 8.69
CA ARG A 136 -18.94 -15.41 8.09
C ARG A 136 -19.43 -15.04 6.70
N GLN A 137 -20.10 -13.89 6.57
CA GLN A 137 -20.62 -13.40 5.30
C GLN A 137 -19.50 -13.21 4.27
N LEU A 138 -18.36 -12.64 4.69
CA LEU A 138 -17.19 -12.47 3.82
C LEU A 138 -16.72 -13.81 3.26
N ALA A 139 -16.49 -14.78 4.13
CA ALA A 139 -16.03 -16.10 3.72
C ALA A 139 -17.06 -16.81 2.84
N GLU A 140 -18.34 -16.82 3.21
CA GLU A 140 -19.41 -17.46 2.43
C GLU A 140 -19.48 -16.93 0.98
N GLN A 141 -19.25 -15.62 0.80
CA GLN A 141 -19.27 -14.96 -0.49
C GLN A 141 -17.95 -15.04 -1.29
N GLY A 142 -16.94 -15.77 -0.81
CA GLY A 142 -15.67 -15.98 -1.54
C GLY A 142 -14.45 -15.26 -0.99
N GLY A 143 -14.64 -14.43 0.03
CA GLY A 143 -13.54 -13.74 0.71
C GLY A 143 -12.77 -14.65 1.67
N ARG A 144 -11.74 -14.09 2.30
CA ARG A 144 -10.86 -14.82 3.22
C ARG A 144 -10.81 -14.14 4.56
N VAL A 145 -10.82 -14.96 5.61
CA VAL A 145 -10.68 -14.51 6.99
C VAL A 145 -9.48 -15.17 7.63
N ILE A 146 -8.64 -14.39 8.30
CA ILE A 146 -7.62 -14.87 9.22
C ILE A 146 -7.97 -14.42 10.63
N TRP A 147 -8.03 -15.38 11.55
CA TRP A 147 -8.05 -15.10 12.98
C TRP A 147 -6.66 -15.36 13.57
N SER A 148 -5.90 -14.31 13.88
CA SER A 148 -4.59 -14.43 14.52
C SER A 148 -4.66 -14.06 16.00
N GLY A 149 -3.98 -14.85 16.83
CA GLY A 149 -3.86 -14.62 18.26
C GLY A 149 -4.88 -15.43 19.09
N PRO A 150 -5.30 -14.93 20.25
CA PRO A 150 -6.12 -15.70 21.18
C PRO A 150 -7.52 -15.97 20.60
N PRO A 151 -8.05 -17.19 20.77
CA PRO A 151 -9.49 -17.42 20.68
C PRO A 151 -10.23 -16.63 21.76
N PRO A 152 -11.32 -15.93 21.42
CA PRO A 152 -12.03 -15.06 22.34
C PRO A 152 -12.92 -15.87 23.27
N VAL A 153 -12.87 -15.57 24.57
CA VAL A 153 -13.75 -16.20 25.57
C VAL A 153 -15.00 -15.36 25.80
N ILE A 154 -14.81 -14.04 25.86
CA ILE A 154 -15.87 -13.04 26.07
C ILE A 154 -15.78 -11.93 25.02
N ASN A 155 -16.89 -11.24 24.78
CA ASN A 155 -16.92 -10.02 23.96
C ASN A 155 -16.65 -8.76 24.80
N ARG A 156 -16.65 -7.58 24.17
CA ARG A 156 -16.47 -6.28 24.87
C ARG A 156 -17.49 -5.99 25.97
N LYS A 157 -18.66 -6.64 25.93
CA LYS A 157 -19.73 -6.51 26.93
C LYS A 157 -19.60 -7.54 28.06
N GLY A 158 -18.60 -8.41 28.02
CA GLY A 158 -18.40 -9.49 28.98
C GLY A 158 -19.29 -10.72 28.74
N GLU A 159 -19.94 -10.80 27.58
CA GLU A 159 -20.82 -11.92 27.23
C GLU A 159 -20.01 -13.04 26.54
N PRO A 160 -20.43 -14.31 26.61
CA PRO A 160 -19.72 -15.42 25.98
C PRO A 160 -19.54 -15.23 24.46
N ALA A 161 -18.30 -15.36 23.97
CA ALA A 161 -17.96 -15.22 22.54
C ALA A 161 -17.42 -16.51 21.92
N LEU A 162 -16.99 -17.48 22.75
CA LEU A 162 -16.28 -18.67 22.29
C LEU A 162 -17.08 -19.52 21.30
N GLU A 163 -18.37 -19.75 21.56
CA GLU A 163 -19.21 -20.58 20.68
C GLU A 163 -19.40 -19.96 19.30
N ALA A 164 -19.57 -18.63 19.22
CA ALA A 164 -19.66 -17.93 17.94
C ALA A 164 -18.35 -18.03 17.15
N TRP A 165 -17.21 -17.91 17.83
CA TRP A 165 -15.90 -18.09 17.23
C TRP A 165 -15.67 -19.55 16.77
N ARG A 166 -16.04 -20.55 17.56
CA ARG A 166 -15.98 -21.98 17.17
C ARG A 166 -16.83 -22.24 15.93
N ALA A 167 -18.04 -21.69 15.88
CA ALA A 167 -18.92 -21.78 14.73
C ALA A 167 -18.31 -21.14 13.47
N LEU A 168 -17.62 -20.01 13.60
CA LEU A 168 -16.93 -19.32 12.49
C LEU A 168 -15.65 -20.04 12.03
N THR A 169 -14.91 -20.68 12.93
CA THR A 169 -13.59 -21.24 12.63
C THR A 169 -13.59 -22.74 12.39
N GLY A 170 -14.59 -23.45 12.89
CA GLY A 170 -14.64 -24.92 12.87
C GLY A 170 -13.54 -25.55 13.74
N THR A 171 -13.10 -24.84 14.78
CA THR A 171 -12.08 -25.31 15.70
C THR A 171 -12.60 -25.32 17.12
N GLU A 172 -12.12 -26.27 17.92
CA GLU A 172 -12.33 -26.33 19.35
C GLU A 172 -11.17 -25.65 20.07
N TYR A 173 -11.49 -25.01 21.19
CA TYR A 173 -10.52 -24.36 22.07
C TYR A 173 -10.97 -24.51 23.52
N THR A 174 -10.08 -24.97 24.39
CA THR A 174 -10.34 -25.02 25.84
C THR A 174 -9.57 -23.86 26.48
N PRO A 175 -10.27 -22.85 27.03
CA PRO A 175 -9.61 -21.75 27.73
C PRO A 175 -8.77 -22.27 28.89
N ALA A 176 -7.58 -21.69 29.07
CA ALA A 176 -6.69 -21.99 30.18
C ALA A 176 -6.36 -20.70 30.95
N PRO A 177 -6.16 -20.76 32.27
CA PRO A 177 -5.87 -19.58 33.10
C PRO A 177 -4.61 -18.80 32.69
N GLU A 178 -3.65 -19.45 32.05
CA GLU A 178 -2.36 -18.89 31.68
C GLU A 178 -2.35 -17.99 30.43
N ASP A 179 -3.48 -17.79 29.74
CA ASP A 179 -3.61 -16.95 28.53
C ASP A 179 -2.58 -17.29 27.44
N GLY A 180 -2.51 -18.57 27.08
CA GLY A 180 -1.63 -19.10 26.03
C GLY A 180 -0.33 -19.69 26.56
N LEU A 181 0.29 -20.55 25.75
CA LEU A 181 1.54 -21.22 26.03
C LEU A 181 2.74 -20.30 25.76
N ILE A 182 3.72 -20.33 26.65
CA ILE A 182 5.01 -19.64 26.51
C ILE A 182 5.99 -20.63 25.89
N LEU A 183 6.31 -20.45 24.61
CA LEU A 183 7.13 -21.38 23.83
C LEU A 183 8.28 -20.71 23.05
N PRO A 184 9.05 -19.77 23.63
CA PRO A 184 10.16 -19.13 22.92
C PRO A 184 11.21 -20.14 22.44
N GLY A 185 11.79 -19.88 21.28
CA GLY A 185 12.79 -20.73 20.61
C GLY A 185 12.23 -22.00 19.97
N ARG A 186 10.91 -22.23 20.02
CA ARG A 186 10.26 -23.34 19.32
C ARG A 186 9.84 -22.91 17.91
N ASN A 187 9.85 -23.86 16.98
CA ASN A 187 9.43 -23.62 15.60
C ASN A 187 7.99 -24.07 15.38
N ILE A 188 7.25 -23.22 14.67
CA ILE A 188 5.98 -23.54 14.06
C ILE A 188 6.28 -24.08 12.65
N ALA A 189 5.87 -25.32 12.40
CA ALA A 189 5.93 -25.96 11.11
C ALA A 189 4.58 -25.84 10.40
N PHE A 190 4.60 -25.45 9.12
CA PHE A 190 3.40 -25.27 8.32
C PHE A 190 3.12 -26.49 7.44
N THR A 191 1.84 -26.79 7.23
CA THR A 191 1.35 -27.97 6.49
C THR A 191 0.07 -27.62 5.71
N GLY A 192 -0.46 -28.57 4.92
CA GLY A 192 -1.72 -28.39 4.18
C GLY A 192 -1.67 -27.18 3.25
N SER A 193 -2.71 -26.35 3.28
CA SER A 193 -2.77 -25.08 2.51
C SER A 193 -1.64 -24.09 2.81
N LEU A 194 -0.89 -24.26 3.90
CA LEU A 194 0.27 -23.42 4.24
C LEU A 194 1.61 -24.16 4.08
N SER A 195 1.65 -25.33 3.45
CA SER A 195 2.89 -26.14 3.31
C SER A 195 4.05 -25.43 2.59
N GLY A 196 3.77 -24.40 1.80
CA GLY A 196 4.80 -23.56 1.17
C GLY A 196 5.42 -22.50 2.08
N VAL A 197 4.87 -22.28 3.29
CA VAL A 197 5.36 -21.28 4.24
C VAL A 197 6.56 -21.85 5.02
N PRO A 198 7.71 -21.15 5.07
CA PRO A 198 8.85 -21.58 5.88
C PRO A 198 8.52 -21.66 7.37
N GLU A 199 9.24 -22.51 8.11
CA GLU A 199 9.10 -22.57 9.57
C GLU A 199 9.27 -21.19 10.23
N MET A 200 8.52 -20.95 11.30
CA MET A 200 8.57 -19.70 12.06
C MET A 200 8.99 -19.96 13.51
N THR A 201 10.06 -19.32 13.96
CA THR A 201 10.46 -19.38 15.37
C THR A 201 9.61 -18.42 16.22
N VAL A 202 9.10 -18.90 17.34
CA VAL A 202 8.49 -18.07 18.39
C VAL A 202 9.61 -17.35 19.15
N LEU A 203 9.62 -16.02 19.15
CA LEU A 203 10.80 -15.26 19.59
C LEU A 203 10.81 -14.95 21.08
N THR A 204 9.67 -14.59 21.66
CA THR A 204 9.61 -14.07 23.03
C THR A 204 8.57 -14.79 23.87
N ASP A 205 8.61 -14.56 25.18
CA ASP A 205 7.60 -14.99 26.15
C ASP A 205 6.49 -13.93 26.35
N LEU A 206 6.57 -12.82 25.61
CA LEU A 206 5.60 -11.74 25.65
C LEU A 206 4.24 -12.24 25.18
N LEU A 207 3.18 -11.64 25.73
CA LEU A 207 1.78 -11.98 25.44
C LEU A 207 1.51 -12.10 23.92
N VAL A 208 2.07 -11.19 23.14
CA VAL A 208 1.88 -11.12 21.68
C VAL A 208 2.49 -12.28 20.89
N ASP A 209 3.47 -12.97 21.46
CA ASP A 209 4.13 -14.15 20.86
C ASP A 209 3.68 -15.45 21.55
N ARG A 210 2.72 -15.39 22.48
CA ARG A 210 2.14 -16.60 23.06
C ARG A 210 1.39 -17.41 22.03
N VAL A 211 1.35 -18.71 22.30
CA VAL A 211 0.77 -19.71 21.42
C VAL A 211 -0.52 -20.25 22.00
N TYR A 212 -1.58 -20.29 21.21
CA TYR A 212 -2.93 -20.70 21.57
C TYR A 212 -3.30 -21.95 20.78
N PRO A 213 -3.07 -23.15 21.34
CA PRO A 213 -3.42 -24.39 20.66
C PRO A 213 -4.92 -24.49 20.39
N VAL A 214 -5.27 -25.03 19.23
CA VAL A 214 -6.65 -25.30 18.83
C VAL A 214 -6.77 -26.76 18.38
N SER A 215 -7.98 -27.31 18.43
CA SER A 215 -8.26 -28.65 17.88
C SER A 215 -9.17 -28.49 16.65
N PRO A 216 -8.69 -28.81 15.43
CA PRO A 216 -9.52 -28.74 14.24
C PRO A 216 -10.72 -29.69 14.34
N GLY A 217 -11.91 -29.17 14.04
CA GLY A 217 -13.13 -29.98 13.92
C GLY A 217 -13.25 -30.65 12.55
N MET A 218 -14.36 -31.34 12.33
CA MET A 218 -14.65 -31.98 11.04
C MET A 218 -14.71 -30.93 9.91
N GLY A 219 -13.94 -31.14 8.85
CA GLY A 219 -13.86 -30.22 7.70
C GLY A 219 -12.84 -29.09 7.84
N ALA A 220 -12.14 -28.99 8.96
CA ALA A 220 -10.97 -28.13 9.13
C ALA A 220 -9.68 -28.96 9.00
N GLU A 221 -8.75 -28.52 8.15
CA GLU A 221 -7.43 -29.11 8.05
C GLU A 221 -6.46 -28.44 9.03
N THR A 222 -5.47 -29.19 9.51
CA THR A 222 -4.33 -28.62 10.24
C THR A 222 -3.40 -27.95 9.24
N VAL A 223 -2.99 -26.71 9.52
CA VAL A 223 -2.05 -25.95 8.68
C VAL A 223 -0.82 -25.44 9.41
N ALA A 224 -0.79 -25.50 10.75
CA ALA A 224 0.39 -25.16 11.53
C ALA A 224 0.47 -25.96 12.84
N GLN A 225 1.67 -26.40 13.20
CA GLN A 225 1.95 -27.18 14.41
C GLN A 225 3.24 -26.74 15.09
N ILE A 226 3.29 -26.88 16.41
CA ILE A 226 4.49 -26.66 17.23
C ILE A 226 4.62 -27.81 18.23
N GLY A 227 5.59 -28.70 17.97
CA GLY A 227 5.68 -29.98 18.68
C GLY A 227 4.37 -30.76 18.59
N LYS A 228 3.74 -31.04 19.74
CA LYS A 228 2.47 -31.77 19.82
C LYS A 228 1.22 -30.88 19.66
N HIS A 229 1.38 -29.55 19.60
CA HIS A 229 0.26 -28.63 19.61
C HIS A 229 -0.10 -28.23 18.18
N VAL A 230 -1.38 -28.39 17.82
CA VAL A 230 -1.95 -27.76 16.63
C VAL A 230 -2.22 -26.30 16.94
N VAL A 231 -1.67 -25.42 16.11
CA VAL A 231 -1.73 -23.96 16.32
C VAL A 231 -2.19 -23.22 15.07
N GLY A 232 -2.56 -23.96 14.03
CA GLY A 232 -3.27 -23.39 12.90
C GLY A 232 -4.21 -24.40 12.27
N ALA A 233 -5.38 -23.90 11.90
CA ALA A 233 -6.41 -24.67 11.21
C ALA A 233 -6.97 -23.85 10.05
N HIS A 234 -7.25 -24.49 8.93
CA HIS A 234 -7.87 -23.87 7.77
C HIS A 234 -9.17 -24.62 7.43
N ARG A 235 -10.23 -23.88 7.10
CA ARG A 235 -11.44 -24.48 6.55
C ARG A 235 -11.99 -23.66 5.40
N LYS A 236 -12.63 -24.35 4.47
CA LYS A 236 -13.52 -23.72 3.49
C LYS A 236 -14.85 -23.36 4.15
N LEU A 237 -15.41 -22.22 3.76
CA LEU A 237 -16.73 -21.78 4.19
C LEU A 237 -17.39 -21.05 3.02
N GLY A 238 -18.43 -21.65 2.45
CA GLY A 238 -18.98 -21.22 1.15
C GLY A 238 -17.91 -21.22 0.05
N ALA A 239 -17.81 -20.13 -0.70
CA ALA A 239 -16.80 -19.99 -1.76
C ALA A 239 -15.41 -19.56 -1.23
N GLY A 240 -15.32 -19.13 0.03
CA GLY A 240 -14.12 -18.58 0.63
C GLY A 240 -13.52 -19.48 1.70
N SER A 241 -12.83 -18.88 2.67
CA SER A 241 -12.15 -19.63 3.73
C SER A 241 -11.93 -18.87 5.02
N VAL A 242 -11.81 -19.61 6.12
CA VAL A 242 -11.41 -19.11 7.43
C VAL A 242 -10.16 -19.86 7.89
N THR A 243 -9.14 -19.13 8.31
CA THR A 243 -7.89 -19.67 8.84
C THR A 243 -7.66 -19.16 10.25
N VAL A 244 -7.45 -20.06 11.20
CA VAL A 244 -7.02 -19.73 12.57
C VAL A 244 -5.52 -19.89 12.65
N LEU A 245 -4.86 -18.90 13.25
CA LEU A 245 -3.45 -18.91 13.60
C LEU A 245 -3.38 -18.56 15.09
N GLY A 246 -3.22 -19.57 15.94
CA GLY A 246 -3.06 -19.42 17.39
C GLY A 246 -1.69 -18.86 17.77
N PHE A 247 -1.14 -17.94 17.00
CA PHE A 247 0.14 -17.28 17.19
C PHE A 247 0.15 -16.03 16.30
N ARG A 248 1.07 -15.11 16.54
CA ARG A 248 1.26 -13.93 15.71
C ARG A 248 2.15 -14.23 14.49
N PRO A 249 1.65 -14.12 13.25
CA PRO A 249 2.51 -14.10 12.07
C PRO A 249 3.49 -12.95 12.13
N ARG A 250 4.76 -13.20 11.82
CA ARG A 250 5.82 -12.18 11.84
C ARG A 250 6.03 -11.60 10.45
N ASP A 251 6.28 -10.30 10.41
CA ASP A 251 6.87 -9.61 9.26
C ASP A 251 7.89 -8.61 9.82
N ASP A 252 9.10 -8.65 9.27
CA ASP A 252 10.20 -7.74 9.50
C ASP A 252 11.02 -7.67 8.22
N GLN A 253 10.49 -6.89 7.26
CA GLN A 253 11.21 -6.63 6.01
C GLN A 253 12.45 -5.76 6.20
N SER A 254 12.62 -5.15 7.38
CA SER A 254 13.80 -4.34 7.71
C SER A 254 14.97 -5.13 8.27
N LYS A 255 14.79 -6.43 8.49
CA LYS A 255 15.83 -7.28 9.04
C LYS A 255 16.38 -6.75 10.37
N SER A 256 15.50 -6.23 11.23
CA SER A 256 15.89 -5.64 12.52
C SER A 256 16.56 -6.64 13.47
N LEU A 257 16.38 -7.94 13.23
CA LEU A 257 17.07 -9.04 13.93
C LEU A 257 18.28 -9.59 13.16
N GLY A 258 18.73 -8.92 12.10
CA GLY A 258 19.81 -9.36 11.21
C GLY A 258 19.36 -10.29 10.08
N TYR A 259 18.07 -10.63 10.00
CA TYR A 259 17.48 -11.45 8.92
C TYR A 259 16.04 -11.03 8.66
N GLU A 260 15.54 -11.28 7.45
CA GLU A 260 14.16 -10.97 7.08
C GLU A 260 13.19 -11.98 7.71
N ALA A 261 12.11 -11.47 8.31
CA ALA A 261 10.91 -12.27 8.59
C ALA A 261 9.80 -11.89 7.60
N ARG A 262 9.17 -12.88 6.97
CA ARG A 262 8.14 -12.66 5.93
C ARG A 262 6.93 -13.58 6.07
N HIS A 263 6.74 -14.19 7.24
CA HIS A 263 5.69 -15.18 7.47
C HIS A 263 4.30 -14.61 7.27
N CYS A 264 4.05 -13.35 7.63
CA CYS A 264 2.77 -12.70 7.35
C CYS A 264 2.49 -12.65 5.83
N PHE A 265 3.45 -12.17 5.04
CA PHE A 265 3.35 -12.20 3.58
C PHE A 265 3.15 -13.61 3.02
N GLU A 266 3.96 -14.58 3.44
CA GLU A 266 3.91 -15.96 2.91
C GLU A 266 2.57 -16.64 3.21
N ILE A 267 2.02 -16.42 4.41
CA ILE A 267 0.70 -16.95 4.78
C ILE A 267 -0.39 -16.30 3.93
N LEU A 268 -0.38 -14.97 3.78
CA LEU A 268 -1.35 -14.26 2.94
C LEU A 268 -1.26 -14.74 1.48
N ASN A 269 -0.04 -14.90 0.95
CA ASN A 269 0.21 -15.37 -0.41
C ASN A 269 -0.25 -16.82 -0.60
N ALA A 270 0.09 -17.74 0.31
CA ALA A 270 -0.33 -19.14 0.27
C ALA A 270 -1.87 -19.30 0.30
N LEU A 271 -2.56 -18.39 1.00
CA LEU A 271 -4.02 -18.36 1.03
C LEU A 271 -4.64 -17.74 -0.24
N GLY A 272 -3.84 -17.24 -1.18
CA GLY A 272 -4.29 -16.68 -2.46
C GLY A 272 -4.75 -15.22 -2.38
N THR A 273 -4.25 -14.47 -1.41
CA THR A 273 -4.65 -13.07 -1.16
C THR A 273 -4.21 -12.10 -2.28
N TYR A 274 -3.13 -12.43 -2.98
CA TYR A 274 -2.51 -11.59 -4.00
C TYR A 274 -2.66 -12.21 -5.38
N PRO A 275 -3.89 -12.26 -5.94
CA PRO A 275 -4.08 -12.84 -7.25
C PRO A 275 -3.38 -12.00 -8.32
N ALA A 276 -2.68 -12.67 -9.24
CA ALA A 276 -2.19 -12.05 -10.46
C ALA A 276 -3.36 -11.54 -11.30
N THR A 277 -3.12 -10.55 -12.17
CA THR A 277 -4.13 -10.07 -13.12
C THR A 277 -4.48 -11.10 -14.19
N GLY A 278 -3.60 -12.07 -14.42
CA GLY A 278 -3.75 -13.10 -15.46
C GLY A 278 -3.33 -12.64 -16.86
N VAL A 279 -2.87 -11.39 -17.02
CA VAL A 279 -2.38 -10.87 -18.32
C VAL A 279 -1.08 -11.55 -18.75
N PHE A 280 -0.21 -11.85 -17.79
CA PHE A 280 1.09 -12.47 -18.04
C PHE A 280 1.09 -13.92 -17.53
N PRO A 281 1.28 -14.92 -18.41
CA PRO A 281 1.40 -16.31 -17.98
C PRO A 281 2.53 -16.48 -16.97
N ASP A 282 2.27 -17.25 -15.91
CA ASP A 282 3.23 -17.64 -14.87
C ASP A 282 3.90 -16.48 -14.10
N VAL A 283 3.35 -15.26 -14.18
CA VAL A 283 3.85 -14.09 -13.45
C VAL A 283 2.78 -13.56 -12.52
N ASN A 284 3.13 -13.40 -11.24
CA ASN A 284 2.31 -12.66 -10.31
C ASN A 284 2.69 -11.17 -10.34
N ASP A 285 1.87 -10.38 -11.03
CA ASP A 285 2.04 -8.95 -11.21
C ASP A 285 1.22 -8.11 -10.22
N ASN A 286 0.67 -8.73 -9.17
CA ASN A 286 -0.01 -8.03 -8.09
C ASN A 286 0.95 -7.09 -7.35
N THR A 287 0.51 -5.87 -7.05
CA THR A 287 1.38 -4.80 -6.53
C THR A 287 1.96 -5.11 -5.14
N GLU A 288 1.20 -5.75 -4.26
CA GLU A 288 1.64 -6.15 -2.92
C GLU A 288 2.61 -7.32 -3.00
N TYR A 289 2.34 -8.29 -3.88
CA TYR A 289 3.26 -9.39 -4.17
C TYR A 289 4.62 -8.85 -4.66
N LEU A 290 4.61 -7.97 -5.66
CA LEU A 290 5.83 -7.36 -6.20
C LEU A 290 6.57 -6.53 -5.14
N SER A 291 5.85 -5.82 -4.28
CA SER A 291 6.48 -5.07 -3.18
C SER A 291 7.15 -5.96 -2.13
N ARG A 292 6.77 -7.23 -2.01
CA ARG A 292 7.44 -8.17 -1.10
C ARG A 292 8.49 -9.03 -1.77
N THR A 293 8.51 -9.10 -3.09
CA THR A 293 9.36 -10.05 -3.85
C THR A 293 10.34 -9.39 -4.80
N SER A 294 10.22 -8.09 -5.04
CA SER A 294 11.15 -7.30 -5.87
C SER A 294 11.88 -6.24 -5.03
N ASP A 295 12.76 -5.47 -5.66
CA ASP A 295 13.43 -4.32 -5.05
C ASP A 295 12.60 -3.02 -5.12
N TYR A 296 11.37 -3.11 -5.61
CA TYR A 296 10.48 -1.97 -5.80
C TYR A 296 9.21 -2.06 -4.97
N LEU A 297 8.88 -0.96 -4.30
CA LEU A 297 7.53 -0.72 -3.82
C LEU A 297 6.64 -0.42 -5.02
N CYS A 298 5.57 -1.19 -5.17
CA CYS A 298 4.57 -1.02 -6.21
C CYS A 298 3.21 -0.74 -5.58
N CYS A 299 2.50 0.26 -6.08
CA CYS A 299 1.15 0.63 -5.64
C CYS A 299 0.22 0.78 -6.84
N ARG A 300 -1.05 0.42 -6.66
CA ARG A 300 -2.14 0.73 -7.57
C ARG A 300 -3.13 1.68 -6.91
N PHE A 301 -3.85 2.44 -7.73
CA PHE A 301 -4.82 3.44 -7.28
C PHE A 301 -6.19 3.22 -7.94
N PRO A 302 -7.29 3.69 -7.32
CA PRO A 302 -8.65 3.47 -7.83
C PRO A 302 -8.87 4.06 -9.22
N ASN A 303 -8.15 5.13 -9.52
CA ASN A 303 -8.23 5.81 -10.81
C ASN A 303 -7.42 5.11 -11.91
N GLY A 304 -6.85 3.92 -11.63
CA GLY A 304 -6.03 3.14 -12.55
C GLY A 304 -4.56 3.55 -12.62
N ALA A 305 -4.11 4.52 -11.81
CA ALA A 305 -2.70 4.87 -11.74
C ALA A 305 -1.87 3.75 -11.10
N LEU A 306 -0.64 3.59 -11.59
CA LEU A 306 0.39 2.71 -11.03
C LEU A 306 1.57 3.57 -10.58
N ALA A 307 2.13 3.25 -9.42
CA ALA A 307 3.26 3.96 -8.86
C ALA A 307 4.35 3.01 -8.37
N ILE A 308 5.61 3.38 -8.59
CA ILE A 308 6.79 2.56 -8.34
C ILE A 308 7.89 3.42 -7.71
N ALA A 309 8.52 2.93 -6.64
CA ALA A 309 9.73 3.53 -6.05
C ALA A 309 10.69 2.43 -5.59
N PRO A 310 12.02 2.68 -5.57
CA PRO A 310 12.97 1.76 -4.95
C PRO A 310 12.67 1.59 -3.46
N HIS A 311 12.82 0.38 -2.94
CA HIS A 311 12.62 0.14 -1.52
C HIS A 311 13.67 0.83 -0.64
N LEU A 312 13.23 1.23 0.54
CA LEU A 312 14.10 1.56 1.69
C LEU A 312 14.05 0.50 2.80
N ARG A 313 13.65 -0.73 2.47
CA ARG A 313 13.47 -1.77 3.49
C ARG A 313 14.79 -2.17 4.14
N GLU A 314 15.88 -2.18 3.38
CA GLU A 314 17.23 -2.56 3.85
C GLU A 314 17.97 -1.42 4.57
N LEU A 315 17.43 -0.20 4.57
CA LEU A 315 18.08 0.93 5.24
C LEU A 315 17.82 0.85 6.75
N GLU A 316 18.88 0.58 7.51
CA GLU A 316 18.83 0.58 8.97
C GLU A 316 18.63 2.01 9.51
N GLU A 317 17.61 2.19 10.34
CA GLU A 317 17.37 3.44 11.05
C GLU A 317 18.32 3.55 12.24
N ASN A 318 19.47 4.22 12.04
CA ASN A 318 20.49 4.42 13.07
C ASN A 318 20.94 5.89 13.16
N TRP A 319 19.97 6.81 13.30
CA TRP A 319 20.24 8.22 13.55
C TRP A 319 19.41 8.73 14.75
N PRO A 320 19.88 9.75 15.47
CA PRO A 320 19.08 10.38 16.50
C PRO A 320 17.89 11.13 15.86
N GLY A 321 16.75 11.09 16.53
CA GLY A 321 15.61 11.97 16.21
C GLY A 321 15.86 13.41 16.68
N GLY A 322 15.01 14.35 16.26
CA GLY A 322 15.06 15.75 16.69
C GLY A 322 14.67 16.74 15.60
N PHE A 323 14.07 17.87 16.00
CA PHE A 323 13.60 18.89 15.04
C PHE A 323 14.71 19.75 14.45
N ALA A 324 15.80 19.97 15.19
CA ALA A 324 16.93 20.78 14.77
C ALA A 324 18.13 19.88 14.44
N ARG A 325 18.26 19.47 13.18
CA ARG A 325 19.41 18.70 12.69
C ARG A 325 20.56 19.63 12.32
N LYS A 326 21.80 19.20 12.57
CA LYS A 326 23.00 19.92 12.11
C LYS A 326 23.61 19.18 10.94
N LYS A 327 23.91 19.91 9.87
CA LYS A 327 24.43 19.32 8.63
C LYS A 327 25.71 18.51 8.87
N GLU A 328 26.61 18.99 9.71
CA GLU A 328 27.86 18.30 10.01
C GLU A 328 27.66 17.00 10.79
N GLU A 329 26.60 16.90 11.60
CA GLU A 329 26.24 15.66 12.30
C GLU A 329 25.57 14.68 11.33
N ASP A 330 24.71 15.16 10.44
CA ASP A 330 24.08 14.37 9.38
C ASP A 330 25.11 13.80 8.42
N ASP A 331 26.05 14.61 7.93
CA ASP A 331 27.08 14.17 6.98
C ASP A 331 27.92 13.05 7.59
N LYS A 332 28.32 13.15 8.87
CA LYS A 332 29.03 12.08 9.59
C LYS A 332 28.20 10.80 9.76
N LEU A 333 26.90 10.92 10.01
CA LEU A 333 26.02 9.75 10.09
C LEU A 333 25.93 9.04 8.73
N LEU A 334 25.85 9.82 7.65
CA LEU A 334 25.74 9.29 6.29
C LEU A 334 27.00 8.55 5.84
N GLU A 335 28.20 8.89 6.34
CA GLU A 335 29.44 8.16 6.06
C GLU A 335 29.38 6.68 6.49
N GLY A 336 28.58 6.35 7.51
CA GLY A 336 28.38 4.99 8.01
C GLY A 336 27.21 4.23 7.36
N LEU A 337 26.46 4.85 6.45
CA LEU A 337 25.25 4.28 5.86
C LEU A 337 25.45 3.98 4.38
N THR A 338 24.97 2.82 3.92
CA THR A 338 24.83 2.54 2.49
C THR A 338 23.44 2.99 2.05
N LEU A 339 23.37 4.18 1.45
CA LEU A 339 22.12 4.68 0.88
C LEU A 339 21.86 4.05 -0.49
N PRO A 340 20.62 3.64 -0.81
CA PRO A 340 20.29 3.32 -2.19
C PRO A 340 20.40 4.59 -3.04
N ASP A 341 20.85 4.43 -4.28
CA ASP A 341 21.02 5.54 -5.24
C ASP A 341 19.69 6.17 -5.68
N GLY A 342 18.57 5.52 -5.33
CA GLY A 342 17.24 5.94 -5.69
C GLY A 342 16.93 5.74 -7.17
N ARG A 343 17.73 5.00 -7.92
CA ARG A 343 17.48 4.76 -9.34
C ARG A 343 16.36 3.74 -9.54
N ILE A 344 15.52 4.01 -10.52
CA ILE A 344 14.52 3.06 -11.02
C ILE A 344 15.00 2.61 -12.40
N HIS A 345 15.26 1.33 -12.55
CA HIS A 345 15.65 0.72 -13.82
C HIS A 345 14.75 -0.49 -14.08
N LEU A 346 13.75 -0.30 -14.92
CA LEU A 346 12.78 -1.32 -15.30
C LEU A 346 13.02 -1.71 -16.76
N GLU A 347 13.15 -3.00 -17.01
CA GLU A 347 13.21 -3.60 -18.34
C GLU A 347 12.14 -4.69 -18.41
N GLY A 348 11.05 -4.42 -19.15
CA GLY A 348 9.93 -5.36 -19.25
C GLY A 348 9.28 -5.73 -17.89
N PHE A 349 9.30 -4.82 -16.92
CA PHE A 349 8.76 -5.07 -15.58
C PHE A 349 7.24 -5.21 -15.62
N LYS A 350 6.72 -6.33 -15.13
CA LYS A 350 5.29 -6.67 -15.18
C LYS A 350 4.62 -6.26 -13.88
N VAL A 351 3.64 -5.35 -13.97
CA VAL A 351 2.92 -4.80 -12.83
C VAL A 351 1.47 -4.50 -13.22
N ASN A 352 0.54 -5.10 -12.49
CA ASN A 352 -0.90 -4.87 -12.57
C ASN A 352 -1.43 -4.80 -14.02
N GLY A 353 -1.11 -5.80 -14.83
CA GLY A 353 -1.54 -5.97 -16.21
C GLY A 353 -0.74 -5.15 -17.23
N LYS A 354 0.36 -4.54 -16.82
CA LYS A 354 1.23 -3.70 -17.68
C LYS A 354 2.66 -4.23 -17.68
N GLU A 355 3.29 -4.19 -18.85
CA GLU A 355 4.73 -4.39 -19.00
C GLU A 355 5.39 -3.03 -19.19
N VAL A 356 6.33 -2.68 -18.31
CA VAL A 356 6.88 -1.33 -18.19
C VAL A 356 8.39 -1.36 -18.35
N SER A 357 8.93 -0.51 -19.21
CA SER A 357 10.36 -0.19 -19.24
C SER A 357 10.57 1.30 -18.99
N TYR A 358 11.44 1.62 -18.03
CA TYR A 358 11.63 2.97 -17.53
C TYR A 358 13.01 3.11 -16.89
N ASP A 359 13.71 4.20 -17.18
CA ASP A 359 14.94 4.60 -16.51
C ASP A 359 14.76 6.01 -15.96
N GLY A 360 14.89 6.16 -14.64
CA GLY A 360 14.69 7.41 -13.93
C GLY A 360 15.05 7.27 -12.46
N SER A 361 14.51 8.16 -11.62
CA SER A 361 14.86 8.20 -10.20
C SER A 361 13.66 8.41 -9.27
N HIS A 362 13.85 7.96 -8.03
CA HIS A 362 13.01 8.13 -6.84
C HIS A 362 11.61 7.56 -6.95
N ALA A 363 10.73 8.19 -7.73
CA ALA A 363 9.34 7.79 -7.87
C ALA A 363 8.89 7.92 -9.32
N LEU A 364 8.14 6.93 -9.76
CA LEU A 364 7.40 6.91 -11.02
C LEU A 364 5.91 6.75 -10.67
N THR A 365 5.06 7.58 -11.24
CA THR A 365 3.61 7.34 -11.26
C THR A 365 3.10 7.56 -12.68
N PHE A 366 2.27 6.65 -13.20
CA PHE A 366 1.66 6.80 -14.51
C PHE A 366 0.25 6.25 -14.54
N ARG A 367 -0.54 6.69 -15.51
CA ARG A 367 -1.90 6.20 -15.76
C ARG A 367 -2.13 6.05 -17.24
N THR A 368 -2.73 4.93 -17.63
CA THR A 368 -3.18 4.69 -19.01
C THR A 368 -4.70 4.70 -19.09
N ASN A 369 -5.25 5.02 -20.27
CA ASN A 369 -6.67 4.74 -20.57
C ASN A 369 -6.88 3.26 -20.95
N ASP A 370 -8.12 2.90 -21.27
CA ASP A 370 -8.51 1.54 -21.69
C ASP A 370 -7.83 1.10 -23.00
N ALA A 371 -7.42 2.06 -23.85
CA ALA A 371 -6.66 1.81 -25.07
C ALA A 371 -5.15 1.66 -24.82
N ASN A 372 -4.71 1.56 -23.55
CA ASN A 372 -3.31 1.51 -23.12
C ASN A 372 -2.47 2.76 -23.52
N GLU A 373 -3.11 3.89 -23.77
CA GLU A 373 -2.41 5.14 -24.05
C GLU A 373 -2.07 5.83 -22.73
N LEU A 374 -0.83 6.33 -22.62
CA LEU A 374 -0.41 7.13 -21.48
C LEU A 374 -1.24 8.42 -21.44
N ILE A 375 -1.94 8.68 -20.34
CA ILE A 375 -2.77 9.88 -20.18
C ILE A 375 -2.32 10.78 -19.03
N ALA A 376 -1.55 10.22 -18.08
CA ALA A 376 -0.94 10.98 -17.01
C ALA A 376 0.38 10.32 -16.58
N PHE A 377 1.32 11.13 -16.11
CA PHE A 377 2.66 10.70 -15.76
C PHE A 377 3.26 11.66 -14.75
N ALA A 378 4.11 11.16 -13.87
CA ALA A 378 5.02 11.91 -13.03
C ALA A 378 6.28 11.07 -12.82
N GLY A 379 7.45 11.65 -13.06
CA GLY A 379 8.72 10.97 -12.89
C GLY A 379 9.92 11.91 -12.89
N CYS A 380 11.02 11.43 -12.32
CA CYS A 380 12.25 12.21 -12.14
C CYS A 380 13.40 11.64 -12.98
N THR A 381 14.28 12.52 -13.44
CA THR A 381 15.49 12.19 -14.23
C THR A 381 15.18 11.29 -15.44
N ALA A 382 14.09 11.57 -16.14
CA ALA A 382 13.60 10.71 -17.21
C ALA A 382 13.12 11.52 -18.41
N GLN A 383 13.06 10.87 -19.58
CA GLN A 383 12.58 11.47 -20.84
C GLN A 383 11.57 10.60 -21.59
N ALA A 384 11.46 9.34 -21.21
CA ALA A 384 10.60 8.38 -21.88
C ALA A 384 10.12 7.28 -20.92
N ILE A 385 9.03 6.63 -21.30
CA ILE A 385 8.53 5.40 -20.69
C ILE A 385 7.96 4.51 -21.80
N THR A 386 8.18 3.21 -21.68
CA THR A 386 7.57 2.21 -22.56
C THR A 386 6.55 1.40 -21.78
N ILE A 387 5.32 1.35 -22.27
CA ILE A 387 4.23 0.58 -21.67
C ILE A 387 3.66 -0.34 -22.73
N ASN A 388 3.63 -1.64 -22.47
CA ASN A 388 3.12 -2.66 -23.39
C ASN A 388 3.72 -2.53 -24.81
N GLY A 389 5.03 -2.31 -24.89
CA GLY A 389 5.76 -2.12 -26.15
C GLY A 389 5.61 -0.74 -26.82
N LYS A 390 4.74 0.16 -26.32
CA LYS A 390 4.59 1.53 -26.85
C LYS A 390 5.45 2.51 -26.08
N THR A 391 6.49 3.03 -26.72
CA THR A 391 7.34 4.08 -26.14
C THR A 391 6.72 5.45 -26.30
N THR A 392 6.57 6.16 -25.18
CA THR A 392 6.30 7.60 -25.18
C THR A 392 7.59 8.33 -24.84
N GLN A 393 8.17 9.02 -25.83
CA GLN A 393 9.23 9.98 -25.60
C GLN A 393 8.60 11.35 -25.31
N PHE A 394 8.49 11.68 -24.03
CA PHE A 394 7.80 12.89 -23.58
C PHE A 394 8.71 14.12 -23.46
N ALA A 395 10.04 13.95 -23.56
CA ALA A 395 11.00 15.04 -23.57
C ALA A 395 12.17 14.76 -24.53
N ASP A 396 12.82 15.82 -25.01
CA ASP A 396 14.02 15.76 -25.86
C ASP A 396 15.30 15.35 -25.10
N ARG A 397 15.27 15.43 -23.76
CA ARG A 397 16.36 15.10 -22.84
C ARG A 397 15.83 14.63 -21.49
N PRO A 398 16.63 13.99 -20.62
CA PRO A 398 16.20 13.62 -19.27
C PRO A 398 15.84 14.86 -18.45
N MET A 399 14.57 14.96 -18.05
CA MET A 399 14.06 16.06 -17.25
C MET A 399 14.24 15.72 -15.77
N PRO A 400 14.74 16.66 -14.92
CA PRO A 400 14.82 16.45 -13.47
C PRO A 400 13.46 16.08 -12.85
N LEU A 401 12.38 16.67 -13.34
CA LEU A 401 11.00 16.31 -13.02
C LEU A 401 10.12 16.69 -14.20
N VAL A 402 9.20 15.79 -14.58
CA VAL A 402 8.06 16.14 -15.41
C VAL A 402 6.84 15.41 -14.88
N ALA A 403 5.72 16.13 -14.83
CA ALA A 403 4.45 15.56 -14.45
C ALA A 403 3.31 16.22 -15.22
N TRP A 404 2.36 15.44 -15.69
CA TRP A 404 1.12 15.93 -16.28
C TRP A 404 -0.05 15.01 -15.97
N ALA A 405 -1.24 15.59 -15.86
CA ALA A 405 -2.48 14.84 -15.71
C ALA A 405 -3.67 15.65 -16.24
N PRO A 406 -4.72 15.00 -16.79
CA PRO A 406 -5.96 15.67 -17.08
C PRO A 406 -6.60 16.18 -15.77
N VAL A 407 -7.29 17.32 -15.84
CA VAL A 407 -8.10 17.79 -14.72
C VAL A 407 -9.30 16.86 -14.57
N ARG A 408 -9.52 16.35 -13.35
CA ARG A 408 -10.69 15.53 -13.00
C ARG A 408 -11.98 16.26 -13.38
N GLU A 409 -12.95 15.52 -13.87
CA GLU A 409 -14.21 16.07 -14.38
C GLU A 409 -14.95 16.92 -13.33
N ASP A 410 -14.99 16.45 -12.08
CA ASP A 410 -15.58 17.13 -10.92
C ASP A 410 -14.86 18.43 -10.52
N ARG A 411 -13.66 18.67 -11.05
CA ARG A 411 -12.86 19.88 -10.82
C ARG A 411 -12.80 20.82 -12.04
N ARG A 412 -13.40 20.43 -13.16
CA ARG A 412 -13.43 21.27 -14.36
C ARG A 412 -14.38 22.44 -14.15
N VAL A 413 -13.96 23.61 -14.60
CA VAL A 413 -14.79 24.82 -14.67
C VAL A 413 -14.90 25.27 -16.12
N PRO A 414 -15.99 25.96 -16.51
CA PRO A 414 -16.08 26.57 -17.84
C PRO A 414 -14.85 27.41 -18.14
N ASP A 415 -14.31 27.27 -19.36
CA ASP A 415 -13.08 27.92 -19.82
C ASP A 415 -11.85 27.66 -18.91
N GLY A 416 -11.89 26.60 -18.11
CA GLY A 416 -10.83 26.19 -17.19
C GLY A 416 -9.75 25.33 -17.83
N ALA A 417 -8.77 24.96 -17.00
CA ALA A 417 -7.76 23.99 -17.41
C ALA A 417 -8.38 22.62 -17.69
N ALA A 418 -7.99 22.00 -18.80
CA ALA A 418 -8.29 20.61 -19.11
C ALA A 418 -7.12 19.68 -18.73
N LEU A 419 -5.90 20.21 -18.66
CA LEU A 419 -4.70 19.48 -18.26
C LEU A 419 -3.81 20.36 -17.37
N LEU A 420 -3.20 19.73 -16.37
CA LEU A 420 -2.17 20.31 -15.52
C LEU A 420 -0.81 19.75 -15.93
N LEU A 421 0.20 20.61 -15.94
CA LEU A 421 1.59 20.25 -16.17
C LEU A 421 2.45 20.90 -15.08
N PHE A 422 3.49 20.19 -14.65
CA PHE A 422 4.53 20.67 -13.77
C PHE A 422 5.87 20.09 -14.22
N TYR A 423 6.92 20.91 -14.27
CA TYR A 423 8.25 20.44 -14.68
C TYR A 423 9.36 21.22 -13.98
N HIS A 424 10.53 20.58 -13.90
CA HIS A 424 11.80 21.19 -13.53
C HIS A 424 12.77 21.10 -14.72
N GLY A 425 13.61 22.12 -14.91
CA GLY A 425 14.58 22.18 -16.01
C GLY A 425 14.02 22.82 -17.28
N GLU A 426 14.72 22.62 -18.39
CA GLU A 426 14.37 23.17 -19.70
C GLU A 426 14.45 22.10 -20.80
N GLY A 427 13.56 22.18 -21.79
CA GLY A 427 13.51 21.22 -22.90
C GLY A 427 12.16 21.21 -23.62
N GLU A 428 12.09 20.62 -24.81
CA GLU A 428 10.81 20.43 -25.50
C GLU A 428 10.07 19.22 -24.89
N LEU A 429 8.85 19.46 -24.42
CA LEU A 429 7.96 18.42 -23.89
C LEU A 429 6.90 18.05 -24.94
N ARG A 430 6.66 16.74 -25.10
CA ARG A 430 5.75 16.14 -26.08
C ARG A 430 4.80 15.18 -25.36
N LEU A 431 3.72 15.72 -24.81
CA LEU A 431 2.89 15.02 -23.84
C LEU A 431 1.64 14.43 -24.52
N PRO A 432 1.40 13.11 -24.42
CA PRO A 432 0.13 12.55 -24.85
C PRO A 432 -1.05 13.20 -24.14
N ALA A 433 -2.00 13.71 -24.92
CA ALA A 433 -3.18 14.35 -24.40
C ALA A 433 -4.40 14.03 -25.29
N PRO A 434 -4.85 12.76 -25.34
CA PRO A 434 -5.91 12.33 -26.26
C PRO A 434 -7.25 13.06 -26.05
N GLY A 435 -7.48 13.61 -24.85
CA GLY A 435 -8.65 14.43 -24.55
C GLY A 435 -8.54 15.91 -24.94
N LEU A 436 -7.39 16.39 -25.42
CA LEU A 436 -7.22 17.76 -25.90
C LEU A 436 -7.45 17.81 -27.41
N GLN A 437 -8.44 18.61 -27.83
CA GLN A 437 -8.78 18.85 -29.23
C GLN A 437 -8.81 20.35 -29.50
N GLY A 438 -8.55 20.73 -30.76
CA GLY A 438 -8.64 22.12 -31.21
C GLY A 438 -7.46 23.00 -30.77
N GLN A 439 -7.70 24.31 -30.76
CA GLN A 439 -6.71 25.28 -30.28
C GLN A 439 -6.62 25.25 -28.76
N ILE A 440 -5.40 25.38 -28.24
CA ILE A 440 -5.14 25.43 -26.80
C ILE A 440 -4.31 26.66 -26.45
N GLN A 441 -4.37 27.05 -25.19
CA GLN A 441 -3.48 28.01 -24.58
C GLN A 441 -2.86 27.40 -23.32
N ALA A 442 -1.62 27.77 -23.02
CA ALA A 442 -0.95 27.36 -21.80
C ALA A 442 -0.58 28.60 -20.98
N PHE A 443 -0.83 28.56 -19.67
CA PHE A 443 -0.53 29.64 -18.75
C PHE A 443 0.21 29.10 -17.53
N ALA A 444 1.30 29.76 -17.13
CA ALA A 444 1.85 29.53 -15.81
C ALA A 444 0.85 30.01 -14.74
N GLN A 445 0.89 29.44 -13.55
CA GLN A 445 0.10 29.90 -12.43
C GLN A 445 0.45 31.36 -12.10
N GLY A 446 -0.59 32.18 -11.93
CA GLY A 446 -0.48 33.56 -11.52
C GLY A 446 -0.27 33.73 -10.01
N PRO A 447 -0.41 34.96 -9.49
CA PRO A 447 -0.14 35.27 -8.08
C PRO A 447 -1.14 34.61 -7.11
N MET A 448 -2.34 34.27 -7.57
CA MET A 448 -3.32 33.50 -6.79
C MET A 448 -3.35 32.04 -7.26
N PRO A 449 -3.46 31.06 -6.35
CA PRO A 449 -3.67 29.66 -6.73
C PRO A 449 -4.84 29.52 -7.71
N GLY A 450 -4.63 28.81 -8.83
CA GLY A 450 -5.65 28.62 -9.88
C GLY A 450 -5.81 29.77 -10.86
N SER A 451 -5.14 30.92 -10.67
CA SER A 451 -5.22 32.06 -11.60
C SER A 451 -4.27 31.91 -12.80
N ARG A 452 -4.65 32.44 -13.97
CA ARG A 452 -3.78 32.50 -15.15
C ARG A 452 -2.70 33.58 -14.96
N GLY A 453 -1.45 33.20 -15.16
CA GLY A 453 -0.29 34.09 -15.20
C GLY A 453 0.19 34.33 -16.63
N ALA A 454 1.51 34.35 -16.81
CA ALA A 454 2.13 34.53 -18.11
C ALA A 454 1.82 33.36 -19.06
N ALA A 455 1.62 33.66 -20.34
CA ALA A 455 1.34 32.67 -21.36
C ALA A 455 2.62 31.93 -21.82
N LEU A 456 2.46 30.66 -22.17
CA LEU A 456 3.49 29.80 -22.74
C LEU A 456 3.13 29.47 -24.19
N THR A 457 4.14 29.29 -25.02
CA THR A 457 3.93 28.77 -26.37
C THR A 457 3.64 27.28 -26.27
N ALA A 458 2.42 26.89 -26.61
CA ALA A 458 1.99 25.50 -26.66
C ALA A 458 1.16 25.26 -27.92
N ARG A 459 1.23 24.04 -28.46
CA ARG A 459 0.43 23.61 -29.61
C ARG A 459 0.03 22.15 -29.44
N VAL A 460 -1.01 21.74 -30.15
CA VAL A 460 -1.38 20.32 -30.29
C VAL A 460 -1.00 19.86 -31.69
N GLU A 461 -0.25 18.77 -31.76
CA GLU A 461 0.20 18.17 -33.01
C GLU A 461 0.06 16.65 -32.90
N ASN A 462 -0.74 16.03 -33.77
CA ASN A 462 -0.98 14.57 -33.78
C ASN A 462 -1.40 13.99 -32.41
N GLY A 463 -2.26 14.71 -31.66
CA GLY A 463 -2.72 14.29 -30.34
C GLY A 463 -1.71 14.45 -29.20
N LEU A 464 -0.55 15.07 -29.49
CA LEU A 464 0.47 15.43 -28.50
C LEU A 464 0.38 16.93 -28.20
N LEU A 465 0.37 17.28 -26.92
CA LEU A 465 0.64 18.64 -26.47
C LEU A 465 2.16 18.87 -26.55
N ILE A 466 2.57 19.82 -27.39
CA ILE A 466 3.96 20.26 -27.49
C ILE A 466 4.10 21.61 -26.80
N ILE A 467 5.02 21.67 -25.83
CA ILE A 467 5.33 22.88 -25.06
C ILE A 467 6.84 22.96 -24.83
N ASN A 468 7.41 24.15 -24.95
CA ASN A 468 8.79 24.37 -24.59
C ASN A 468 8.86 24.67 -23.08
N GLY A 469 9.50 23.80 -22.31
CA GLY A 469 9.77 24.04 -20.90
C GLY A 469 10.84 25.11 -20.76
N GLU A 470 10.43 26.34 -20.44
CA GLU A 470 11.34 27.47 -20.18
C GLU A 470 11.66 27.57 -18.68
N ALA A 471 12.90 27.89 -18.29
CA ALA A 471 13.31 27.92 -16.88
C ALA A 471 12.52 28.93 -16.04
N LYS A 472 12.11 30.05 -16.64
CA LYS A 472 11.30 31.08 -15.95
C LYS A 472 9.94 30.57 -15.47
N PHE A 473 9.43 29.47 -16.04
CA PHE A 473 8.18 28.84 -15.64
C PHE A 473 8.39 27.49 -14.94
N ALA A 474 9.63 27.02 -14.80
CA ALA A 474 9.94 25.83 -14.02
C ALA A 474 9.48 26.01 -12.56
N ASN A 475 9.12 24.90 -11.91
CA ASN A 475 8.58 24.87 -10.54
C ASN A 475 7.22 25.59 -10.36
N HIS A 476 6.51 25.90 -11.45
CA HIS A 476 5.16 26.44 -11.40
C HIS A 476 4.18 25.48 -12.06
N TRP A 477 2.93 25.52 -11.60
CA TRP A 477 1.83 24.86 -12.30
C TRP A 477 1.60 25.52 -13.64
N ILE A 478 1.44 24.70 -14.68
CA ILE A 478 1.05 25.12 -16.02
C ILE A 478 -0.38 24.62 -16.26
N TYR A 479 -1.27 25.56 -16.58
CA TYR A 479 -2.66 25.31 -16.92
C TYR A 479 -2.83 25.27 -18.42
N VAL A 480 -3.24 24.14 -18.96
CA VAL A 480 -3.55 23.97 -20.39
C VAL A 480 -5.05 24.08 -20.56
N VAL A 481 -5.46 25.13 -21.27
CA VAL A 481 -6.85 25.56 -21.43
C VAL A 481 -7.27 25.36 -22.88
N PRO A 482 -8.37 24.65 -23.17
CA PRO A 482 -8.96 24.63 -24.50
C PRO A 482 -9.48 26.02 -24.87
N VAL A 483 -9.20 26.48 -26.10
CA VAL A 483 -9.85 27.67 -26.63
C VAL A 483 -11.23 27.25 -27.12
N ALA A 484 -12.28 27.76 -26.49
CA ALA A 484 -13.63 27.54 -26.98
C ALA A 484 -13.72 27.97 -28.45
N GLY A 485 -14.23 27.09 -29.31
CA GLY A 485 -14.53 27.44 -30.69
C GLY A 485 -15.50 28.62 -30.70
N THR A 486 -15.12 29.70 -31.38
CA THR A 486 -15.99 30.85 -31.66
C THR A 486 -17.26 30.44 -32.38
#